data_AF-A0A1Z8TY41-F1
#
_entry.id   AF-A0A1Z8TY41-F1
#
_cell.length_a   1.000
_cell.length_b   1.000
_cell.length_c   1.000
_cell.angle_alpha   90.00
_cell.angle_beta   90.00
_cell.angle_gamma   90.00
#
_symmetry.space_group_name_H-M   'P 1'
#
loop_
_entity.id
_entity.type
_entity.pdbx_description
1 polymer ?
#
loop_
_entity_poly.entity_id
_entity_poly.type
_entity_poly.pdbx_seq_one_letter_code
_entity_poly.pdbx_strand_id
1 'polypeptide(L)'
;MRHYEIVFLVHPDQSEQVSGMVDRYTAAVYSGGGSVHRLEDWGRRQLAYPINKIHKAHYILMNIECNQAVLDELNSTFRYNDAILRSMVLKRSEAIMSESPIMSQENVEKAEREMRESRALAKAKQDQDVGEVSAPNSETENLYQDPSDKTQTPSEVAVDAESLEDEGEFDG
;
A
#
# COMPACT_ATOMS: atom_id res chain seq x y z
N MET A 1 -16.51 -15.18 27.65
CA MET A 1 -15.60 -15.81 26.66
C MET A 1 -14.18 -15.68 27.18
N ARG A 2 -13.16 -16.17 26.47
CA ARG A 2 -11.76 -16.04 26.93
C ARG A 2 -10.97 -15.21 25.92
N HIS A 3 -10.00 -14.45 26.41
CA HIS A 3 -9.09 -13.69 25.57
C HIS A 3 -7.90 -14.55 25.16
N TYR A 4 -7.57 -14.48 23.88
CA TYR A 4 -6.42 -15.15 23.29
C TYR A 4 -5.62 -14.18 22.45
N GLU A 5 -4.32 -14.38 22.45
CA GLU A 5 -3.38 -13.73 21.56
C GLU A 5 -2.79 -14.79 20.66
N ILE A 6 -2.95 -14.60 19.36
CA ILE A 6 -2.53 -15.54 18.33
C ILE A 6 -1.46 -14.86 17.51
N VAL A 7 -0.31 -15.51 17.43
CA VAL A 7 0.77 -15.14 16.51
C VAL A 7 0.96 -16.27 15.53
N PHE A 8 0.95 -15.97 14.24
CA PHE A 8 1.23 -16.96 13.22
C PHE A 8 2.13 -16.41 12.13
N LEU A 9 2.92 -17.31 11.56
CA LEU A 9 3.94 -17.04 10.57
C LEU A 9 3.49 -17.64 9.25
N VAL A 10 3.41 -16.80 8.21
CA VAL A 10 3.02 -17.21 6.85
C VAL A 10 4.26 -17.28 5.96
N HIS A 11 4.23 -18.22 5.01
CA HIS A 11 5.25 -18.36 3.97
C HIS A 11 5.42 -17.04 3.20
N PRO A 12 6.65 -16.58 2.93
CA PRO A 12 6.89 -15.28 2.29
C PRO A 12 6.26 -15.16 0.89
N ASP A 13 6.16 -16.26 0.16
CA ASP A 13 5.56 -16.30 -1.18
C ASP A 13 4.03 -16.09 -1.17
N GLN A 14 3.37 -16.39 -0.03
CA GLN A 14 1.92 -16.20 0.13
C GLN A 14 1.58 -14.88 0.84
N SER A 15 2.53 -13.95 0.89
CA SER A 15 2.36 -12.66 1.57
C SER A 15 1.20 -11.82 1.02
N GLU A 16 0.85 -11.96 -0.26
CA GLU A 16 -0.26 -11.21 -0.86
C GLU A 16 -1.63 -11.78 -0.47
N GLN A 17 -1.70 -13.05 -0.10
CA GLN A 17 -2.93 -13.73 0.31
C GLN A 17 -3.28 -13.52 1.79
N VAL A 18 -2.37 -12.90 2.54
CA VAL A 18 -2.47 -12.69 3.99
C VAL A 18 -3.74 -11.93 4.37
N SER A 19 -4.05 -10.82 3.69
CA SER A 19 -5.24 -10.02 4.00
C SER A 19 -6.52 -10.85 3.90
N GLY A 20 -6.69 -11.60 2.81
CA GLY A 20 -7.85 -12.49 2.63
C GLY A 20 -7.87 -13.69 3.61
N MET A 21 -6.72 -14.13 4.12
CA MET A 21 -6.69 -15.11 5.21
C MET A 21 -7.17 -14.50 6.52
N VAL A 22 -6.68 -13.32 6.86
CA VAL A 22 -7.05 -12.56 8.06
C VAL A 22 -8.55 -12.26 8.08
N ASP A 23 -9.11 -11.82 6.94
CA ASP A 23 -10.54 -11.53 6.83
C ASP A 23 -11.40 -12.77 7.07
N ARG A 24 -10.99 -13.93 6.53
CA ARG A 24 -11.67 -15.21 6.76
C ARG A 24 -11.63 -15.63 8.24
N TYR A 25 -10.48 -15.51 8.89
CA TYR A 25 -10.36 -15.84 10.32
C TYR A 25 -11.16 -14.89 11.20
N THR A 26 -11.15 -13.60 10.86
CA THR A 26 -11.95 -12.57 11.52
C THR A 26 -13.45 -12.87 11.37
N ALA A 27 -13.91 -13.23 10.18
CA ALA A 27 -15.30 -13.63 9.93
C ALA A 27 -15.70 -14.90 10.68
N ALA A 28 -14.82 -15.90 10.78
CA ALA A 28 -15.06 -17.10 11.59
C ALA A 28 -15.21 -16.76 13.08
N VAL A 29 -14.36 -15.86 13.61
CA VAL A 29 -14.47 -15.38 15.00
C VAL A 29 -15.80 -14.68 15.25
N TYR A 30 -16.22 -13.78 14.35
CA TYR A 30 -17.50 -13.08 14.48
C TYR A 30 -18.70 -14.03 14.35
N SER A 31 -18.64 -15.00 13.44
CA SER A 31 -19.71 -16.01 13.28
C SER A 31 -19.88 -16.88 14.52
N GLY A 32 -18.78 -17.13 15.25
CA GLY A 32 -18.78 -17.82 16.54
C GLY A 32 -19.19 -16.95 17.74
N GLY A 33 -19.62 -15.71 17.51
CA GLY A 33 -20.01 -14.74 18.54
C GLY A 33 -18.83 -14.12 19.29
N GLY A 34 -17.61 -14.26 18.78
CA GLY A 34 -16.41 -13.64 19.33
C GLY A 34 -16.18 -12.22 18.80
N SER A 35 -15.12 -11.57 19.30
CA SER A 35 -14.68 -10.25 18.86
C SER A 35 -13.17 -10.20 18.63
N VAL A 36 -12.73 -9.34 17.73
CA VAL A 36 -11.30 -9.07 17.48
C VAL A 36 -10.96 -7.71 18.10
N HIS A 37 -10.03 -7.70 19.05
CA HIS A 37 -9.64 -6.51 19.81
C HIS A 37 -8.46 -5.78 19.17
N ARG A 38 -7.53 -6.54 18.58
CA ARG A 38 -6.31 -6.01 17.97
C ARG A 38 -5.92 -6.88 16.79
N LEU A 39 -5.56 -6.24 15.69
CA LEU A 39 -5.04 -6.87 14.49
C LEU A 39 -3.81 -6.08 14.06
N GLU A 40 -2.66 -6.75 13.99
CA GLU A 40 -1.42 -6.13 13.53
C GLU A 40 -0.75 -7.04 12.50
N ASP A 41 -0.42 -6.43 11.37
CA ASP A 41 0.44 -6.98 10.35
C ASP A 41 1.85 -6.42 10.59
N TRP A 42 2.82 -7.29 10.92
CA TRP A 42 4.23 -6.91 11.12
C TRP A 42 5.08 -7.13 9.86
N GLY A 43 4.44 -7.46 8.75
CA GLY A 43 5.04 -7.68 7.46
C GLY A 43 6.04 -8.84 7.44
N ARG A 44 6.93 -8.79 6.44
CA ARG A 44 7.95 -9.81 6.20
C ARG A 44 9.19 -9.53 7.03
N ARG A 45 9.52 -10.46 7.93
CA ARG A 45 10.67 -10.34 8.84
C ARG A 45 11.62 -11.52 8.69
N GLN A 46 12.89 -11.28 8.97
CA GLN A 46 13.93 -12.30 8.96
C GLN A 46 13.80 -13.22 10.18
N LEU A 47 13.81 -14.53 9.96
CA LEU A 47 13.79 -15.53 11.01
C LEU A 47 15.18 -15.65 11.65
N ALA A 48 15.22 -15.89 12.96
CA ALA A 48 16.45 -16.15 13.70
C ALA A 48 17.14 -17.45 13.25
N TYR A 49 16.36 -18.43 12.80
CA TYR A 49 16.83 -19.69 12.23
C TYR A 49 15.86 -20.15 11.15
N PRO A 50 16.32 -20.95 10.16
CA PRO A 50 15.46 -21.39 9.08
C PRO A 50 14.42 -22.39 9.56
N ILE A 51 13.16 -22.19 9.15
CA ILE A 51 12.06 -23.13 9.36
C ILE A 51 11.69 -23.68 7.99
N ASN A 52 11.72 -25.00 7.79
CA ASN A 52 11.48 -25.62 6.48
C ASN A 52 12.32 -25.01 5.33
N LYS A 53 13.59 -24.67 5.63
CA LYS A 53 14.55 -24.00 4.71
C LYS A 53 14.20 -22.55 4.34
N ILE A 54 13.23 -21.94 5.02
CA ILE A 54 12.80 -20.57 4.78
C ILE A 54 13.49 -19.65 5.80
N HIS A 55 13.96 -18.49 5.34
CA HIS A 55 14.70 -17.52 6.14
C HIS A 55 13.88 -16.27 6.50
N LYS A 56 12.75 -16.03 5.84
CA LYS A 56 11.86 -14.89 6.08
C LYS A 56 10.43 -15.38 6.20
N ALA A 57 9.65 -14.81 7.09
CA ALA A 57 8.22 -15.11 7.19
C ALA A 57 7.43 -13.83 7.33
N HIS A 58 6.17 -13.87 6.92
CA HIS A 58 5.23 -12.79 7.18
C HIS A 58 4.58 -13.02 8.55
N TYR A 59 4.68 -12.04 9.44
CA TYR A 59 4.20 -12.14 10.82
C TYR A 59 2.88 -11.42 11.01
N ILE A 60 1.95 -12.10 11.67
CA ILE A 60 0.64 -11.55 11.98
C ILE A 60 0.33 -11.80 13.45
N LEU A 61 -0.18 -10.77 14.11
CA LEU A 61 -0.66 -10.79 15.47
C LEU A 61 -2.15 -10.49 15.49
N MET A 62 -2.90 -11.32 16.22
CA MET A 62 -4.34 -11.15 16.40
C MET A 62 -4.71 -11.38 17.86
N ASN A 63 -5.38 -10.40 18.48
CA ASN A 63 -6.00 -10.57 19.79
C ASN A 63 -7.50 -10.76 19.61
N ILE A 64 -7.99 -11.90 20.06
CA ILE A 64 -9.38 -12.28 19.92
C ILE A 64 -10.00 -12.61 21.27
N GLU A 65 -11.29 -12.42 21.35
CA GLU A 65 -12.14 -12.99 22.38
C GLU A 65 -13.06 -14.01 21.72
N CYS A 66 -12.96 -15.27 22.14
CA CYS A 66 -13.81 -16.32 21.56
C CYS A 66 -14.09 -17.46 22.54
N ASN A 67 -15.01 -18.32 22.13
CA ASN A 67 -15.30 -19.58 22.80
C ASN A 67 -14.28 -20.66 22.41
N GLN A 68 -14.16 -21.71 23.24
CA GLN A 68 -13.19 -22.79 23.01
C GLN A 68 -13.42 -23.50 21.66
N ALA A 69 -14.68 -23.73 21.27
CA ALA A 69 -14.99 -24.40 20.00
C ALA A 69 -14.42 -23.66 18.78
N VAL A 70 -14.57 -22.33 18.74
CA VAL A 70 -14.03 -21.47 17.67
C VAL A 70 -12.50 -21.49 17.68
N LEU A 71 -11.89 -21.49 18.86
CA LEU A 71 -10.44 -21.60 18.98
C LEU A 71 -9.90 -22.93 18.44
N ASP A 72 -10.60 -24.03 18.69
CA ASP A 72 -10.21 -25.37 18.22
C ASP A 72 -10.35 -25.49 16.70
N GLU A 73 -11.37 -24.84 16.11
CA GLU A 73 -11.54 -24.71 14.66
C GLU A 73 -10.41 -23.88 14.03
N LEU A 74 -10.06 -22.73 14.62
CA LEU A 74 -8.94 -21.91 14.16
C LEU A 74 -7.61 -22.69 14.23
N ASN A 75 -7.34 -23.37 15.34
CA ASN A 75 -6.15 -24.21 15.49
C ASN A 75 -6.09 -25.32 14.43
N SER A 76 -7.22 -25.95 14.14
CA SER A 76 -7.32 -26.96 13.09
C SER A 76 -7.01 -26.34 11.72
N THR A 77 -7.59 -25.17 11.44
CA THR A 77 -7.38 -24.45 10.18
C THR A 77 -5.92 -24.04 10.01
N PHE A 78 -5.26 -23.58 11.08
CA PHE A 78 -3.83 -23.26 11.03
C PHE A 78 -2.96 -24.49 10.79
N ARG A 79 -3.36 -25.64 11.32
CA ARG A 79 -2.62 -26.90 11.14
C ARG A 79 -2.73 -27.45 9.71
N TYR A 80 -3.89 -27.30 9.07
CA TYR A 80 -4.14 -27.83 7.72
C TYR A 80 -3.82 -26.84 6.59
N ASN A 81 -3.46 -25.60 6.93
CA ASN A 81 -3.06 -24.61 5.95
C ASN A 81 -1.54 -24.62 5.75
N ASP A 82 -1.08 -25.15 4.62
CA ASP A 82 0.34 -25.23 4.26
C ASP A 82 1.03 -23.85 4.14
N ALA A 83 0.26 -22.77 3.95
CA ALA A 83 0.81 -21.42 3.94
C ALA A 83 1.32 -20.99 5.32
N ILE A 84 0.81 -21.59 6.41
CA ILE A 84 1.18 -21.25 7.78
C ILE A 84 2.33 -22.15 8.23
N LEU A 85 3.48 -21.53 8.51
CA LEU A 85 4.69 -22.24 8.94
C LEU A 85 4.61 -22.62 10.42
N ARG A 86 4.05 -21.74 11.24
CA ARG A 86 3.93 -21.93 12.69
C ARG A 86 2.86 -21.01 13.23
N SER A 87 2.08 -21.50 14.18
CA SER A 87 1.15 -20.71 14.98
C SER A 87 1.44 -20.90 16.47
N MET A 88 1.14 -19.89 17.26
CA MET A 88 1.21 -19.90 18.72
C MET A 88 -0.02 -19.19 19.27
N VAL A 89 -0.72 -19.86 20.18
CA VAL A 89 -1.89 -19.32 20.87
C VAL A 89 -1.53 -19.14 22.34
N LEU A 90 -1.71 -17.93 22.84
CA LEU A 90 -1.48 -17.56 24.23
C LEU A 90 -2.80 -17.15 24.87
N LYS A 91 -3.11 -17.71 26.03
CA LYS A 91 -4.26 -17.28 26.82
C LYS A 91 -3.92 -15.96 27.53
N ARG A 92 -4.81 -14.98 27.44
CA ARG A 92 -4.71 -13.69 28.13
C ARG A 92 -5.79 -13.56 29.19
N SER A 93 -5.48 -12.78 30.24
CA SER A 93 -6.45 -12.43 31.28
C SER A 93 -7.42 -11.36 30.82
N GLU A 94 -6.96 -10.43 29.97
CA GLU A 94 -7.69 -9.23 29.56
C GLU A 94 -7.59 -9.00 28.04
N ALA A 95 -8.47 -8.14 27.53
CA ALA A 95 -8.43 -7.65 26.15
C ALA A 95 -7.30 -6.62 25.98
N ILE A 96 -6.26 -6.99 25.24
CA ILE A 96 -5.14 -6.09 24.93
C ILE A 96 -5.48 -5.35 23.63
N MET A 97 -5.78 -4.06 23.76
CA MET A 97 -6.06 -3.16 22.62
C MET A 97 -4.88 -2.24 22.28
N SER A 98 -3.87 -2.14 23.17
CA SER A 98 -2.71 -1.30 22.95
C SER A 98 -1.86 -1.86 21.81
N GLU A 99 -1.25 -0.99 21.02
CA GLU A 99 -0.30 -1.38 19.97
C GLU A 99 0.89 -2.16 20.55
N SER A 100 1.40 -3.14 19.78
CA SER A 100 2.57 -3.89 20.21
C SER A 100 3.85 -3.04 20.13
N PRO A 101 4.86 -3.32 20.98
CA PRO A 101 6.16 -2.67 20.88
C PRO A 101 6.83 -2.83 19.51
N ILE A 102 6.53 -3.93 18.79
CA ILE A 102 7.10 -4.22 17.49
C ILE A 102 6.51 -3.30 16.42
N MET A 103 5.18 -3.13 16.40
CA MET A 103 4.49 -2.27 15.44
C MET A 103 4.80 -0.79 15.70
N SER A 104 4.89 -0.40 16.98
CA SER A 104 5.33 0.94 17.37
C SER A 104 6.74 1.26 16.87
N GLN A 105 7.71 0.33 17.01
CA GLN A 105 9.07 0.51 16.49
C GLN A 105 9.08 0.62 14.96
N GLU A 106 8.33 -0.25 14.28
CA GLU A 106 8.24 -0.25 12.82
C GLU A 106 7.63 1.05 12.27
N ASN A 107 6.60 1.58 12.93
CA ASN A 107 5.99 2.86 12.58
C ASN A 107 6.96 4.04 12.73
N VAL A 108 7.79 4.04 13.79
CA VAL A 108 8.84 5.05 13.98
C VAL A 108 9.88 4.96 12.87
N GLU A 109 10.39 3.76 12.59
CA GLU A 109 11.39 3.53 11.54
C GLU A 109 10.87 3.94 10.15
N LYS A 110 9.59 3.66 9.88
CA LYS A 110 8.92 4.04 8.63
C LYS A 110 8.79 5.56 8.52
N ALA A 111 8.35 6.23 9.58
CA ALA A 111 8.22 7.69 9.61
C ALA A 111 9.57 8.40 9.41
N GLU A 112 10.65 7.90 10.03
CA GLU A 112 12.00 8.44 9.83
C GLU A 112 12.48 8.28 8.38
N ARG A 113 12.20 7.13 7.76
CA ARG A 113 12.55 6.88 6.35
C ARG A 113 11.81 7.83 5.42
N GLU A 114 10.51 7.99 5.60
CA GLU A 114 9.67 8.91 4.81
C GLU A 114 10.12 10.38 4.97
N MET A 115 10.50 10.79 6.19
CA MET A 115 11.04 12.12 6.45
C MET A 115 12.38 12.34 5.73
N ARG A 116 13.24 11.32 5.69
CA ARG A 116 14.53 11.38 4.98
C ARG A 116 14.34 11.46 3.47
N GLU A 117 13.43 10.66 2.92
CA GLU A 117 13.11 10.63 1.50
C GLU A 117 12.49 11.96 1.04
N SER A 118 11.53 12.50 1.79
CA SER A 118 10.93 13.81 1.50
C SER A 118 11.95 14.95 1.56
N ARG A 119 12.87 14.94 2.53
CA ARG A 119 13.97 15.92 2.59
C ARG A 119 14.94 15.78 1.41
N ALA A 120 15.24 14.56 0.98
CA ALA A 120 16.11 14.32 -0.17
C ALA A 120 15.46 14.79 -1.48
N LEU A 121 14.16 14.52 -1.67
CA LEU A 121 13.37 14.97 -2.81
C LEU A 121 13.23 16.50 -2.85
N ALA A 122 13.01 17.14 -1.69
CA ALA A 122 12.96 18.60 -1.59
C ALA A 122 14.29 19.25 -2.00
N LYS A 123 15.42 18.68 -1.54
CA LYS A 123 16.75 19.16 -1.92
C LYS A 123 17.02 18.98 -3.42
N ALA A 124 16.65 17.82 -3.99
CA ALA A 124 16.83 17.55 -5.42
C ALA A 124 16.02 18.51 -6.31
N LYS A 125 14.80 18.89 -5.90
CA LYS A 125 13.98 19.89 -6.61
C LYS A 125 14.58 21.30 -6.51
N GLN A 126 15.15 21.65 -5.35
CA GLN A 126 15.82 22.94 -5.17
C GLN A 126 17.09 23.07 -6.02
N ASP A 127 17.88 22.00 -6.13
CA ASP A 127 19.09 22.00 -6.97
C ASP A 127 18.76 22.04 -8.48
N GLN A 128 17.57 21.57 -8.91
CA GLN A 128 17.09 21.69 -10.29
C GLN A 128 16.63 23.10 -10.63
N ASP A 129 15.93 23.79 -9.72
CA ASP A 129 15.42 25.16 -9.90
C ASP A 129 16.56 26.20 -10.00
N VAL A 130 17.69 25.95 -9.34
CA VAL A 130 18.88 26.81 -9.40
C VAL A 130 19.69 26.60 -10.71
N GLY A 131 19.50 25.47 -11.40
CA GLY A 131 20.20 25.14 -12.66
C GLY A 131 19.61 25.80 -13.91
N GLU A 132 18.38 26.31 -13.87
CA GLU A 132 17.67 26.87 -15.03
C GLU A 132 17.85 28.40 -15.19
N VAL A 133 18.41 29.10 -14.19
CA VAL A 133 18.61 30.56 -14.19
C VAL A 133 20.00 31.04 -14.67
N SER A 134 20.78 30.21 -15.38
CA SER A 134 22.11 30.61 -15.88
C SER A 134 22.40 30.15 -17.31
N ALA A 135 21.62 30.66 -18.27
CA ALA A 135 22.05 30.78 -19.66
C ALA A 135 22.25 32.27 -19.99
N PRO A 136 23.50 32.77 -20.15
CA PRO A 136 23.73 34.14 -20.56
C PRO A 136 23.43 34.27 -22.05
N ASN A 137 22.49 35.16 -22.38
CA ASN A 137 22.12 35.51 -23.75
C ASN A 137 23.33 36.20 -24.43
N SER A 138 23.95 35.54 -25.41
CA SER A 138 24.93 36.14 -26.30
C SER A 138 24.46 35.99 -27.73
N GLU A 139 24.10 37.10 -28.37
CA GLU A 139 24.43 37.37 -29.78
C GLU A 139 23.96 38.79 -30.16
N THR A 140 24.94 39.66 -30.35
CA THR A 140 24.81 40.98 -30.99
C THR A 140 25.06 40.86 -32.49
N GLU A 141 24.19 41.54 -33.25
CA GLU A 141 24.40 42.18 -34.56
C GLU A 141 24.65 41.31 -35.82
N ASN A 142 23.71 41.40 -36.77
CA ASN A 142 24.07 41.81 -38.12
C ASN A 142 22.96 42.62 -38.82
N LEU A 143 23.40 43.49 -39.73
CA LEU A 143 22.84 44.78 -40.14
C LEU A 143 22.32 44.75 -41.60
N TYR A 144 21.29 45.57 -41.90
CA TYR A 144 20.70 45.90 -43.24
C TYR A 144 19.93 44.77 -43.96
N GLN A 145 18.75 44.96 -44.60
CA GLN A 145 18.20 46.13 -45.29
C GLN A 145 16.67 45.95 -45.52
N ASP A 146 15.87 46.97 -45.17
CA ASP A 146 14.54 47.26 -45.77
C ASP A 146 14.80 47.84 -47.19
N PRO A 147 13.89 47.81 -48.19
CA PRO A 147 12.46 48.14 -48.06
C PRO A 147 11.49 47.27 -48.88
N SER A 148 10.21 47.26 -48.50
CA SER A 148 9.06 47.57 -49.39
C SER A 148 7.80 46.72 -49.11
N ASP A 149 6.78 47.44 -48.64
CA ASP A 149 5.42 47.44 -49.17
C ASP A 149 4.35 46.47 -48.61
N LYS A 150 3.37 47.15 -47.97
CA LYS A 150 1.92 46.89 -47.91
C LYS A 150 1.30 45.92 -46.90
N THR A 151 0.78 46.57 -45.84
CA THR A 151 -0.64 46.66 -45.43
C THR A 151 -1.57 45.43 -45.47
N GLN A 152 -2.26 45.28 -44.33
CA GLN A 152 -3.67 44.88 -44.14
C GLN A 152 -4.09 43.40 -44.14
N THR A 153 -4.55 42.98 -42.96
CA THR A 153 -5.55 41.94 -42.64
C THR A 153 -6.94 42.24 -43.27
N PRO A 154 -8.02 41.41 -43.11
CA PRO A 154 -8.18 39.96 -42.79
C PRO A 154 -9.26 39.23 -43.68
N SER A 155 -9.54 37.95 -43.32
CA SER A 155 -10.78 37.15 -43.52
C SER A 155 -10.98 36.28 -44.78
N GLU A 156 -11.18 34.97 -44.58
CA GLU A 156 -12.37 34.13 -44.94
C GLU A 156 -12.05 32.65 -44.62
N VAL A 157 -12.76 31.98 -43.70
CA VAL A 157 -13.95 31.11 -43.91
C VAL A 157 -13.73 29.92 -44.85
N ALA A 158 -13.70 28.70 -44.27
CA ALA A 158 -14.12 27.43 -44.87
C ALA A 158 -14.40 26.44 -43.70
N VAL A 159 -15.65 26.27 -43.22
CA VAL A 159 -16.66 25.27 -43.62
C VAL A 159 -16.14 23.95 -44.19
N ASP A 160 -16.27 22.89 -43.38
CA ASP A 160 -16.64 21.50 -43.75
C ASP A 160 -17.37 20.97 -42.49
N ALA A 161 -18.68 20.64 -42.49
CA ALA A 161 -19.35 19.51 -43.16
C ALA A 161 -18.64 18.18 -42.83
N GLU A 162 -19.24 17.10 -42.35
CA GLU A 162 -20.63 16.68 -42.29
C GLU A 162 -20.68 15.44 -41.38
N SER A 163 -21.74 15.36 -40.57
CA SER A 163 -22.61 14.19 -40.34
C SER A 163 -22.01 12.78 -40.09
N LEU A 164 -22.38 12.20 -38.93
CA LEU A 164 -23.31 11.06 -38.90
C LEU A 164 -23.76 10.78 -37.46
N GLU A 165 -25.05 11.09 -37.25
CA GLU A 165 -25.95 10.59 -36.23
C GLU A 165 -25.97 9.04 -36.24
N ASP A 166 -26.19 8.39 -35.12
CA ASP A 166 -27.56 8.02 -34.74
C ASP A 166 -27.58 7.24 -33.41
N GLU A 167 -28.49 7.66 -32.54
CA GLU A 167 -28.86 7.00 -31.30
C GLU A 167 -29.86 5.89 -31.64
N GLY A 168 -29.57 4.67 -31.19
CA GLY A 168 -30.44 3.52 -31.36
C GLY A 168 -30.84 2.93 -30.02
N GLU A 169 -31.89 3.49 -29.43
CA GLU A 169 -32.67 2.96 -28.32
C GLU A 169 -33.23 1.56 -28.62
N PHE A 170 -33.05 0.59 -27.71
CA PHE A 170 -33.89 -0.61 -27.68
C PHE A 170 -33.98 -1.22 -26.28
N ASP A 171 -35.20 -1.15 -25.75
CA ASP A 171 -35.73 -1.77 -24.53
C ASP A 171 -35.98 -3.27 -24.76
N GLY A 172 -35.72 -4.12 -23.76
CA GLY A 172 -35.94 -5.57 -23.84
C GLY A 172 -35.46 -6.36 -22.62
#